data_AF-A0A3B9ZRB6-F1
#
_entry.id   AF-A0A3B9ZRB6-F1
#
_cell.length_a   1.000
_cell.length_b   1.000
_cell.length_c   1.000
_cell.angle_alpha   90.00
_cell.angle_beta   90.00
_cell.angle_gamma   90.00
#
_symmetry.space_group_name_H-M   'P 1'
#
loop_
_entity.id
_entity.type
_entity.pdbx_description
1 polymer ?
#
loop_
_entity_poly.entity_id
_entity_poly.type
_entity_poly.pdbx_seq_one_letter_code
_entity_poly.pdbx_strand_id
1 'polypeptide(L)' 'NEEAWHWYHDHIGRNRCPIVDTWWQTETGGVMISPLPGIIPTKPSFATLPLPGVQP' A
#
# COMPACT_ATOMS: atom_id res chain seq x y z
N ASN A 1 1.17 2.84 -11.88
CA ASN A 1 2.31 1.95 -12.18
C ASN A 1 1.88 0.52 -11.86
N GLU A 2 0.93 -0.02 -12.61
CA GLU A 2 0.34 -1.34 -12.31
C GLU A 2 1.30 -2.48 -12.65
N GLU A 3 2.06 -2.32 -13.74
CA GLU A 3 3.07 -3.29 -14.17
C GLU A 3 4.11 -3.56 -13.07
N ALA A 4 4.68 -2.52 -12.46
CA ALA A 4 5.65 -2.71 -11.38
C ALA A 4 5.03 -3.35 -10.13
N TRP A 5 3.76 -3.03 -9.83
CA TRP A 5 3.05 -3.65 -8.71
C TRP A 5 2.92 -5.16 -8.93
N HIS A 6 2.47 -5.59 -10.11
CA HIS A 6 2.37 -7.00 -10.46
C HIS A 6 3.74 -7.68 -10.48
N TRP A 7 4.74 -7.06 -11.09
CA TRP A 7 6.11 -7.60 -11.08
C TRP A 7 6.60 -7.84 -9.65
N TYR A 8 6.41 -6.87 -8.75
CA TYR A 8 6.83 -6.96 -7.36
C TYR A 8 6.09 -8.06 -6.60
N HIS A 9 4.77 -8.18 -6.81
CA HIS A 9 3.95 -9.21 -6.19
C HIS A 9 4.36 -10.62 -6.64
N ASP A 10 4.58 -10.78 -7.95
CA ASP A 10 4.76 -12.08 -8.57
C ASP A 10 6.20 -12.58 -8.41
N HIS A 11 7.20 -11.72 -8.64
CA HIS A 11 8.62 -12.11 -8.67
C HIS A 11 9.28 -12.03 -7.29
N ILE A 12 9.01 -10.95 -6.53
CA ILE A 12 9.60 -10.74 -5.20
C ILE A 12 8.72 -11.36 -4.14
N GLY A 13 7.42 -11.02 -4.17
CA GLY A 13 6.43 -11.51 -3.24
C GLY A 13 6.03 -12.97 -3.44
N ARG A 14 6.40 -13.60 -4.58
CA ARG A 14 6.06 -14.99 -4.95
C ARG A 14 4.58 -15.32 -4.75
N ASN A 15 3.70 -14.36 -5.02
CA ASN A 15 2.25 -14.46 -4.81
C ASN A 15 1.83 -14.83 -3.37
N ARG A 16 2.68 -14.57 -2.38
CA ARG A 16 2.46 -14.93 -0.96
C ARG A 16 2.60 -13.75 -0.02
N CYS A 17 3.27 -12.68 -0.45
CA CYS A 17 3.45 -11.47 0.36
C CYS A 17 2.47 -10.38 -0.11
N PRO A 18 1.62 -9.85 0.78
CA PRO A 18 0.80 -8.69 0.44
C PRO A 18 1.68 -7.45 0.21
N ILE A 19 1.34 -6.65 -0.79
CA ILE A 19 2.00 -5.36 -1.04
C ILE A 19 1.31 -4.27 -0.23
N VAL A 20 2.12 -3.49 0.49
CA VAL A 20 1.68 -2.29 1.20
C VAL A 20 2.15 -1.03 0.47
N ASP A 21 1.22 -0.35 -0.20
CA ASP A 21 1.47 0.93 -0.86
C ASP A 21 1.23 2.06 0.15
N THR A 22 2.32 2.66 0.65
CA THR A 22 2.29 3.64 1.74
C THR A 22 2.48 5.05 1.19
N TRP A 23 1.44 5.89 1.28
CA TRP A 23 1.54 7.32 0.93
C TRP A 23 1.82 8.17 2.17
N TRP A 24 2.79 9.07 2.04
CA TRP A 24 3.19 10.07 3.02
C TRP A 24 4.07 11.15 2.39
N GLN A 25 4.34 12.22 3.15
CA GLN A 25 5.24 13.31 2.77
C GLN A 25 6.14 13.71 3.96
N THR A 26 7.20 14.47 3.70
CA THR A 26 8.09 14.99 4.74
C THR A 26 7.32 15.70 5.86
N GLU A 27 6.34 16.51 5.49
CA GLU A 27 5.50 17.31 6.40
C GLU A 27 4.59 16.46 7.28
N THR A 28 4.21 15.27 6.81
CA THR A 28 3.35 14.35 7.56
C THR A 28 4.10 13.56 8.63
N GLY A 29 5.44 13.47 8.52
CA GLY A 29 6.29 12.78 9.48
C GLY A 29 6.08 11.26 9.59
N GLY A 30 5.16 10.67 8.82
CA GLY A 30 4.84 9.24 8.87
C GLY A 30 3.77 8.83 7.85
N VAL A 31 3.48 7.52 7.80
CA VAL A 31 2.52 6.95 6.85
C VAL A 31 1.12 7.51 7.10
N MET A 32 0.49 8.02 6.04
CA MET A 32 -0.86 8.60 6.12
C MET A 32 -1.93 7.68 5.55
N ILE A 33 -1.64 7.03 4.42
CA ILE A 33 -2.58 6.15 3.71
C ILE A 33 -1.83 4.86 3.36
N SER A 34 -2.36 3.71 3.77
CA SER A 34 -1.75 2.42 3.49
C SER A 34 -2.74 1.27 3.73
N PRO A 35 -2.68 0.18 2.93
CA PRO A 35 -3.46 -1.01 3.24
C PRO A 35 -2.90 -1.72 4.47
N LEU A 36 -3.79 -2.12 5.38
CA LEU A 36 -3.44 -3.05 6.45
C LEU A 36 -3.39 -4.47 5.85
N PRO A 37 -2.23 -5.14 5.86
CA PRO A 37 -2.05 -6.42 5.17
C PRO A 37 -2.98 -7.47 5.75
N GLY A 38 -3.71 -8.17 4.87
CA GLY A 38 -4.69 -9.18 5.26
C GLY A 38 -6.04 -8.65 5.75
N ILE A 39 -6.21 -7.33 5.84
CA ILE A 39 -7.48 -6.69 6.25
C ILE A 39 -8.10 -5.93 5.07
N ILE A 40 -7.29 -5.12 4.37
CA ILE A 40 -7.77 -4.26 3.27
C ILE A 40 -7.42 -4.91 1.92
N PRO A 41 -8.40 -5.18 1.03
CA PRO A 41 -8.12 -5.60 -0.34
C PRO A 41 -7.34 -4.53 -1.10
N THR A 42 -6.21 -4.92 -1.69
CA THR A 42 -5.34 -3.99 -2.42
C THR A 42 -5.75 -3.87 -3.88
N LYS A 43 -5.77 -2.64 -4.41
CA LYS A 43 -5.85 -2.37 -5.84
C LYS A 43 -4.49 -1.85 -6.33
N PRO A 44 -3.90 -2.39 -7.41
CA PRO A 44 -2.62 -1.92 -7.93
C PRO A 44 -2.60 -0.41 -8.16
N SER A 45 -1.55 0.28 -7.72
CA SER A 45 -1.40 1.75 -7.78
C SER A 45 -2.34 2.57 -6.87
N PHE A 46 -3.00 1.96 -5.89
CA PHE A 46 -3.80 2.68 -4.88
C PHE A 46 -3.25 2.44 -3.48
N ALA A 47 -2.99 3.52 -2.74
CA ALA A 47 -2.61 3.48 -1.33
C ALA A 47 -3.74 3.01 -0.40
N THR A 48 -4.97 2.88 -0.93
CA THR A 48 -6.19 2.40 -0.26
C THR A 48 -6.84 3.40 0.72
N LEU A 49 -6.88 3.11 2.02
CA LEU A 49 -7.60 3.86 3.04
C LEU A 49 -6.63 4.62 3.97
N PRO A 50 -7.05 5.76 4.55
CA PRO A 50 -6.28 6.44 5.59
C PRO A 50 -6.05 5.53 6.81
N LEU A 51 -4.89 5.68 7.43
CA LEU A 51 -4.61 5.00 8.70
C LEU A 51 -5.45 5.61 9.85
N PRO A 52 -5.69 4.84 10.94
CA PRO A 52 -6.39 5.36 12.10
C PRO A 52 -5.75 6.66 12.60
N GLY A 53 -6.58 7.70 12.79
CA GLY A 53 -6.12 9.04 13.18
C GLY A 53 -5.90 10.01 12.01
N VAL A 54 -5.89 9.54 10.77
CA VAL A 54 -5.88 10.39 9.56
C VAL A 54 -7.31 10.54 9.05
N GLN A 55 -7.84 11.77 9.13
CA GLN A 55 -9.17 12.09 8.60
C GLN A 55 -9.10 12.48 7.11
N PRO A 56 -10.02 11.99 6.26
CA PRO A 56 -10.09 12.37 4.85
C PRO A 56 -10.44 13.85 4.63
#